data_AF-A0A3B9Y4W1-F1
#
_entry.id   AF-A0A3B9Y4W1-F1
#
_cell.length_a   1.000
_cell.length_b   1.000
_cell.length_c   1.000
_cell.angle_alpha   90.00
_cell.angle_beta   90.00
_cell.angle_gamma   90.00
#
_symmetry.space_group_name_H-M   'P 1'
#
loop_
_entity.id
_entity.type
_entity.pdbx_description
1 polymer ?
#
loop_
_entity_poly.entity_id
_entity_poly.type
_entity_poly.pdbx_seq_one_letter_code
_entity_poly.pdbx_strand_id
1 'polypeptide(L)'
;MQKTCALLSHPEVRLLTLTGPGGVGKTRLGMQVATELIPVFCDGVYFVSLAPIHDPALVLPMISQALGRREVRDTGDRPMFEHLRDYLRDQCLLLLLDNFEQVMGAAPLLVELLEACPKLKVLVTSRATLRVRSEHTFSVMPLALPDPRRLPGIECLFTIRCRDTFPPARFGCQT
;
A
#
# COMPACT_ATOMS: atom_id res chain seq x y z
N MET A 1 9.51 -11.03 3.26
CA MET A 1 8.65 -10.65 4.39
C MET A 1 9.43 -9.97 5.50
N GLN A 2 10.20 -10.69 6.34
CA GLN A 2 10.93 -10.09 7.48
C GLN A 2 11.88 -8.93 7.08
N LYS A 3 12.56 -9.04 5.93
CA LYS A 3 13.38 -7.96 5.37
C LYS A 3 12.57 -6.72 4.99
N THR A 4 11.34 -6.90 4.49
CA THR A 4 10.45 -5.82 4.03
C THR A 4 9.90 -5.04 5.23
N CYS A 5 9.48 -5.74 6.29
CA CYS A 5 9.05 -5.11 7.54
C CYS A 5 10.21 -4.35 8.20
N ALA A 6 11.41 -4.95 8.27
CA ALA A 6 12.58 -4.29 8.82
C ALA A 6 12.96 -3.00 8.08
N LEU A 7 12.86 -2.99 6.74
CA LEU A 7 13.06 -1.78 5.94
C LEU A 7 12.06 -0.69 6.32
N LEU A 8 10.76 -1.01 6.34
CA LEU A 8 9.71 -0.02 6.70
C LEU A 8 9.74 0.40 8.16
N SER A 9 10.35 -0.36 9.06
CA SER A 9 10.60 0.07 10.45
C SER A 9 11.75 1.09 10.53
N HIS A 10 12.66 1.14 9.56
CA HIS A 10 13.79 2.07 9.57
C HIS A 10 13.32 3.53 9.33
N PRO A 11 13.66 4.52 10.17
CA PRO A 11 13.12 5.88 10.07
C PRO A 11 13.37 6.56 8.71
N GLU A 12 14.52 6.30 8.10
CA GLU A 12 14.92 6.89 6.82
C GLU A 12 14.18 6.30 5.61
N VAL A 13 13.66 5.08 5.73
CA VAL A 13 12.91 4.42 4.66
C VAL A 13 11.46 4.85 4.75
N ARG A 14 11.08 5.79 3.88
CA ARG A 14 9.71 6.34 3.82
C ARG A 14 8.94 5.93 2.55
N LEU A 15 9.64 5.51 1.50
CA LEU A 15 9.05 4.94 0.30
C LEU A 15 9.68 3.59 0.01
N LEU A 16 8.87 2.53 0.02
CA LEU A 16 9.29 1.20 -0.38
C LEU A 16 8.40 0.69 -1.53
N THR A 17 9.00 0.33 -2.66
CA THR A 17 8.29 -0.23 -3.81
C THR A 17 8.57 -1.71 -3.93
N LEU A 18 7.52 -2.52 -3.80
CA LEU A 18 7.51 -3.93 -4.17
C LEU A 18 7.42 -4.03 -5.69
N THR A 19 8.50 -4.46 -6.32
CA THR A 19 8.56 -4.66 -7.77
C THR A 19 8.52 -6.13 -8.13
N GLY A 20 8.01 -6.45 -9.32
CA GLY A 20 8.00 -7.83 -9.81
C GLY A 20 6.93 -8.04 -10.88
N PRO A 21 7.04 -9.14 -11.65
CA PRO A 21 6.09 -9.45 -12.71
C PRO A 21 4.65 -9.61 -12.21
N GLY A 22 3.69 -9.62 -13.14
CA GLY A 22 2.29 -9.87 -12.80
C GLY A 22 2.11 -11.24 -12.11
N GLY A 23 1.20 -11.33 -11.15
CA GLY A 23 0.86 -12.61 -10.51
C GLY A 23 1.84 -13.15 -9.46
N VAL A 24 2.97 -12.50 -9.18
CA VAL A 24 3.94 -12.97 -8.15
C VAL A 24 3.49 -12.76 -6.69
N GLY A 25 2.27 -12.22 -6.48
CA GLY A 25 1.72 -12.02 -5.14
C GLY A 25 2.17 -10.75 -4.41
N LYS A 26 2.60 -9.70 -5.12
CA LYS A 26 3.00 -8.40 -4.53
C LYS A 26 1.92 -7.82 -3.62
N THR A 27 0.66 -7.81 -4.06
CA THR A 27 -0.49 -7.35 -3.27
C THR A 27 -0.63 -8.15 -1.97
N ARG A 28 -0.54 -9.49 -2.05
CA ARG A 28 -0.60 -10.37 -0.88
C ARG A 28 0.55 -10.12 0.09
N LEU A 29 1.77 -9.99 -0.41
CA LEU A 29 2.94 -9.65 0.40
C LEU A 29 2.79 -8.26 1.03
N GLY A 30 2.32 -7.27 0.27
CA GLY A 30 2.09 -5.91 0.74
C GLY A 30 1.07 -5.87 1.88
N MET A 31 -0.07 -6.54 1.72
CA MET A 31 -1.09 -6.64 2.78
C MET A 31 -0.57 -7.35 4.03
N GLN A 32 0.24 -8.41 3.86
CA GLN A 32 0.83 -9.12 4.98
C GLN A 32 1.82 -8.22 5.75
N VAL A 33 2.70 -7.51 5.04
CA VAL A 33 3.63 -6.54 5.63
C VAL A 33 2.88 -5.41 6.33
N ALA A 34 1.84 -4.86 5.69
CA ALA A 34 0.97 -3.85 6.27
C ALA A 34 0.32 -4.33 7.58
N THR A 35 -0.16 -5.57 7.61
CA THR A 35 -0.78 -6.19 8.81
C THR A 35 0.22 -6.36 9.95
N GLU A 36 1.44 -6.83 9.65
CA GLU A 36 2.50 -7.00 10.65
C GLU A 36 2.98 -5.67 11.24
N LEU A 37 2.85 -4.57 10.49
CA LEU A 37 3.29 -3.24 10.91
C LEU A 37 2.20 -2.41 11.58
N ILE A 38 0.95 -2.90 11.69
CA ILE A 38 -0.12 -2.24 12.46
C ILE A 38 0.35 -1.75 13.86
N PRO A 39 1.04 -2.55 14.69
CA PRO A 39 1.48 -2.08 16.01
C PRO A 39 2.57 -0.99 15.97
N VAL A 40 3.20 -0.74 14.82
CA VAL A 40 4.27 0.25 14.65
C VAL A 40 3.72 1.64 14.31
N PHE A 41 2.59 1.71 13.60
CA PHE A 41 2.00 2.96 13.12
C PHE A 41 0.79 3.37 13.97
N CYS A 42 0.97 4.34 14.86
CA CYS A 42 -0.06 4.72 15.84
C CYS A 42 -1.33 5.30 15.22
N ASP A 43 -1.23 5.94 14.06
CA ASP A 43 -2.38 6.50 13.33
C ASP A 43 -2.94 5.51 12.30
N GLY A 44 -2.35 4.31 12.19
CA GLY A 44 -2.91 3.19 11.45
C GLY A 44 -2.23 2.88 10.11
N VAL A 45 -2.79 1.89 9.44
CA VAL A 45 -2.32 1.38 8.14
C VAL A 45 -3.51 1.34 7.19
N TYR A 46 -3.35 1.96 6.02
CA TYR A 46 -4.42 2.14 5.05
C TYR A 46 -4.06 1.50 3.72
N PHE A 47 -5.00 0.76 3.15
CA PHE A 47 -4.87 0.16 1.82
C PHE A 47 -5.64 0.99 0.80
N VAL A 48 -4.99 1.30 -0.32
CA VAL A 48 -5.57 2.01 -1.45
C VAL A 48 -5.34 1.19 -2.72
N SER A 49 -6.41 0.62 -3.25
CA SER A 49 -6.36 -0.04 -4.55
C SER A 49 -6.45 0.99 -5.66
N LEU A 50 -5.39 1.11 -6.48
CA LEU A 50 -5.36 2.00 -7.65
C LEU A 50 -5.70 1.25 -8.94
N ALA A 51 -6.01 -0.06 -8.85
CA ALA A 51 -6.42 -0.90 -9.96
C ALA A 51 -7.57 -0.37 -10.84
N PRO A 52 -8.56 0.39 -10.32
CA PRO A 52 -9.65 0.92 -11.14
C PRO A 52 -9.36 2.29 -11.78
N ILE A 53 -8.19 2.90 -11.52
CA ILE A 53 -7.88 4.26 -12.02
C ILE A 53 -6.68 4.26 -12.97
N HIS A 54 -6.75 5.13 -13.97
CA HIS A 54 -5.66 5.37 -14.92
C HIS A 54 -5.19 6.82 -14.96
N ASP A 55 -5.98 7.73 -14.38
CA ASP A 55 -5.64 9.15 -14.29
C ASP A 55 -4.85 9.41 -12.99
N PRO A 56 -3.59 9.86 -13.08
CA PRO A 56 -2.79 10.27 -11.92
C PRO A 56 -3.48 11.29 -11.01
N ALA A 57 -4.36 12.15 -11.53
CA ALA A 57 -5.08 13.15 -10.75
C ALA A 57 -6.05 12.52 -9.74
N LEU A 58 -6.47 11.27 -9.96
CA LEU A 58 -7.39 10.54 -9.08
C LEU A 58 -6.71 9.88 -7.88
N VAL A 59 -5.37 9.90 -7.80
CA VAL A 59 -4.62 9.29 -6.69
C VAL A 59 -4.92 9.98 -5.35
N LEU A 60 -4.90 11.31 -5.29
CA LEU A 60 -5.22 12.04 -4.04
C LEU A 60 -6.67 11.82 -3.61
N PRO A 61 -7.69 11.90 -4.49
CA PRO A 61 -9.06 11.54 -4.13
C PRO A 61 -9.19 10.14 -3.55
N MET A 62 -8.52 9.14 -4.14
CA MET A 62 -8.55 7.76 -3.65
C MET A 62 -7.90 7.62 -2.27
N ILE A 63 -6.76 8.28 -2.04
CA ILE A 63 -6.11 8.31 -0.72
C ILE A 63 -7.02 8.98 0.31
N SER A 64 -7.59 10.14 -0.03
CA SER A 64 -8.53 10.86 0.84
C SER A 64 -9.74 10.00 1.21
N GLN A 65 -10.32 9.29 0.23
CA GLN A 65 -11.43 8.37 0.45
C GLN A 65 -11.05 7.23 1.39
N ALA A 66 -9.87 6.63 1.22
CA ALA A 66 -9.38 5.54 2.08
C ALA A 66 -9.14 5.99 3.53
N LEU A 67 -8.75 7.26 3.72
CA LEU A 67 -8.61 7.90 5.03
C LEU A 67 -9.96 8.36 5.63
N GLY A 68 -11.09 8.08 4.98
CA GLY A 68 -12.42 8.46 5.44
C GLY A 68 -12.77 9.94 5.23
N ARG A 69 -12.03 10.66 4.38
CA ARG A 69 -12.10 12.11 4.19
C ARG A 69 -12.87 12.51 2.91
N ARG A 70 -13.98 11.81 2.62
CA ARG A 70 -14.78 11.98 1.38
C ARG A 70 -15.35 13.38 1.16
N GLU A 71 -15.50 14.16 2.22
CA GLU A 71 -16.08 15.50 2.19
C GLU A 71 -15.07 16.56 1.73
N VAL A 72 -13.78 16.22 1.68
CA VAL A 72 -12.74 17.10 1.12
C VAL A 72 -12.89 17.09 -0.40
N ARG A 73 -13.54 18.12 -0.92
CA ARG A 73 -13.63 18.39 -2.35
C ARG A 73 -12.53 19.36 -2.75
N ASP A 74 -12.14 19.30 -4.02
CA ASP A 74 -11.30 20.32 -4.65
C ASP A 74 -12.15 21.58 -4.91
N THR A 75 -12.70 22.14 -3.84
CA THR A 75 -13.53 23.34 -3.87
C THR A 75 -12.64 24.56 -3.72
N GLY A 76 -12.04 24.97 -4.84
CA GLY A 76 -11.61 26.35 -5.19
C GLY A 76 -10.60 27.07 -4.30
N ASP A 77 -10.79 27.10 -2.99
CA ASP A 77 -10.00 27.91 -2.05
C ASP A 77 -8.76 27.17 -1.54
N ARG A 78 -8.75 25.83 -1.55
CA ARG A 78 -7.56 25.02 -1.28
C ARG A 78 -7.52 23.74 -2.10
N PRO A 79 -6.37 23.41 -2.72
CA PRO A 79 -6.21 22.17 -3.45
C PRO A 79 -6.23 20.97 -2.49
N MET A 80 -6.77 19.84 -2.95
CA MET A 80 -6.84 18.59 -2.17
C MET A 80 -5.49 18.16 -1.55
N PHE A 81 -4.38 18.46 -2.24
CA PHE A 81 -3.04 18.22 -1.74
C PHE A 81 -2.78 18.91 -0.40
N GLU A 82 -3.21 20.17 -0.22
CA GLU A 82 -3.00 20.89 1.04
C GLU A 82 -3.80 20.28 2.19
N HIS A 83 -5.03 19.86 1.93
CA HIS A 83 -5.86 19.18 2.93
C HIS A 83 -5.24 17.85 3.39
N LEU A 84 -4.77 17.04 2.43
CA LEU A 84 -4.10 15.79 2.75
C LEU A 84 -2.77 16.03 3.47
N ARG A 85 -1.98 17.00 3.00
CA ARG A 85 -0.72 17.40 3.63
C ARG A 85 -0.94 17.79 5.09
N ASP A 86 -1.86 18.70 5.35
CA ASP A 86 -2.12 19.23 6.69
C ASP A 86 -2.63 18.12 7.63
N TYR A 87 -3.44 17.19 7.12
CA TYR A 87 -3.86 16.03 7.88
C TYR A 87 -2.71 15.06 8.16
N LEU A 88 -1.95 14.67 7.12
CA LEU A 88 -0.92 13.63 7.20
C LEU A 88 0.37 14.10 7.89
N ARG A 89 0.61 15.42 7.98
CA ARG A 89 1.85 16.02 8.52
C ARG A 89 2.20 15.47 9.90
N ASP A 90 1.23 15.36 10.78
CA ASP A 90 1.45 14.95 12.17
C ASP A 90 1.18 13.47 12.44
N GLN A 91 0.72 12.73 11.43
CA GLN A 91 0.28 11.35 11.55
C GLN A 91 1.42 10.36 11.26
N CYS A 92 1.66 9.43 12.17
CA CYS A 92 2.49 8.26 11.98
C CYS A 92 1.66 7.12 11.40
N LEU A 93 1.56 7.10 10.07
CA LEU A 93 0.75 6.13 9.33
C LEU A 93 1.49 5.53 8.14
N LEU A 94 1.02 4.35 7.71
CA LEU A 94 1.48 3.65 6.52
C LEU A 94 0.37 3.60 5.46
N LEU A 95 0.67 4.09 4.25
CA LEU A 95 -0.18 3.89 3.07
C LEU A 95 0.36 2.74 2.23
N LEU A 96 -0.49 1.74 1.95
CA LEU A 96 -0.22 0.70 0.96
C LEU A 96 -0.97 1.04 -0.33
N LEU A 97 -0.23 1.42 -1.37
CA LEU A 97 -0.76 1.74 -2.69
C LEU A 97 -0.55 0.55 -3.63
N ASP A 98 -1.64 -0.06 -4.09
CA ASP A 98 -1.61 -1.24 -4.96
C ASP A 98 -1.84 -0.86 -6.42
N ASN A 99 -1.16 -1.54 -7.35
CA ASN A 99 -1.27 -1.35 -8.81
C ASN A 99 -0.79 0.02 -9.32
N PHE A 100 0.28 0.57 -8.73
CA PHE A 100 0.77 1.90 -9.10
C PHE A 100 1.30 2.01 -10.54
N GLU A 101 1.60 0.89 -11.21
CA GLU A 101 2.00 0.90 -12.62
C GLU A 101 0.98 1.56 -13.56
N GLN A 102 -0.28 1.66 -13.14
CA GLN A 102 -1.35 2.28 -13.92
C GLN A 102 -1.34 3.81 -13.85
N VAL A 103 -0.71 4.38 -12.81
CA VAL A 103 -0.73 5.82 -12.50
C VAL A 103 0.67 6.34 -12.21
N MET A 104 1.69 5.83 -12.91
CA MET A 104 3.09 6.20 -12.72
C MET A 104 3.35 7.72 -12.77
N GLY A 105 2.52 8.46 -13.49
CA GLY A 105 2.56 9.93 -13.53
C GLY A 105 2.32 10.62 -12.17
N ALA A 106 1.77 9.92 -11.17
CA ALA A 106 1.58 10.43 -9.81
C ALA A 106 2.83 10.27 -8.91
N ALA A 107 3.93 9.68 -9.42
CA ALA A 107 5.14 9.49 -8.61
C ALA A 107 5.73 10.80 -8.03
N PRO A 108 5.82 11.93 -8.78
CA PRO A 108 6.27 13.21 -8.22
C PRO A 108 5.40 13.69 -7.07
N LEU A 109 4.07 13.52 -7.19
CA LEU A 109 3.11 13.92 -6.17
C LEU A 109 3.29 13.14 -4.86
N LEU A 110 3.62 11.85 -4.93
CA LEU A 110 3.96 11.07 -3.75
C LEU A 110 5.23 11.57 -3.07
N VAL A 111 6.23 11.99 -3.86
CA VAL A 111 7.48 12.55 -3.31
C VAL A 111 7.17 13.85 -2.57
N GLU A 112 6.41 14.76 -3.17
CA GLU A 112 6.01 16.02 -2.53
C GLU A 112 5.25 15.77 -1.22
N LEU A 113 4.35 14.78 -1.20
CA LEU A 113 3.61 14.42 0.01
C LEU A 113 4.53 13.86 1.10
N LEU A 114 5.47 12.99 0.74
CA LEU A 114 6.47 12.43 1.66
C LEU A 114 7.44 13.48 2.19
N GLU A 115 7.79 14.49 1.39
CA GLU A 115 8.61 15.62 1.83
C GLU A 115 7.86 16.50 2.84
N ALA A 116 6.56 16.74 2.61
CA ALA A 116 5.75 17.57 3.48
C ALA A 116 5.24 16.86 4.76
N CYS A 117 5.24 15.52 4.78
CA CYS A 117 4.74 14.69 5.87
C CYS A 117 5.84 13.76 6.40
N PRO A 118 6.67 14.19 7.37
CA PRO A 118 7.88 13.45 7.77
C PRO A 118 7.61 12.10 8.44
N LYS A 119 6.42 11.92 9.03
CA LYS A 119 5.99 10.69 9.71
C LYS A 119 5.23 9.72 8.80
N LEU A 120 4.93 10.13 7.57
CA LEU A 120 4.24 9.31 6.58
C LEU A 120 5.21 8.28 5.99
N LYS A 121 4.76 7.03 5.88
CA LYS A 121 5.42 6.01 5.07
C LYS A 121 4.49 5.46 4.02
N VAL A 122 5.06 5.10 2.87
CA VAL A 122 4.34 4.57 1.72
C VAL A 122 4.99 3.26 1.26
N LEU A 123 4.17 2.23 1.18
CA LEU A 123 4.48 0.96 0.53
C LEU A 123 3.73 0.92 -0.80
N VAL A 124 4.44 0.73 -1.89
CA VAL A 124 3.87 0.68 -3.24
C VAL A 124 4.00 -0.73 -3.80
N THR A 125 2.97 -1.25 -4.47
CA THR A 125 3.12 -2.40 -5.36
C THR A 125 3.08 -1.90 -6.80
N SER A 126 4.07 -2.32 -7.58
CA SER A 126 4.14 -1.95 -9.00
C SER A 126 4.89 -3.02 -9.80
N ARG A 127 4.66 -3.06 -11.12
CA ARG A 127 5.48 -3.87 -12.03
C ARG A 127 6.83 -3.22 -12.34
N ALA A 128 6.95 -1.90 -12.15
CA ALA A 128 8.14 -1.12 -12.43
C ALA A 128 8.50 -0.21 -11.25
N THR A 129 9.77 0.17 -11.16
CA THR A 129 10.25 1.19 -10.20
C THR A 129 9.67 2.56 -10.54
N LEU A 130 9.36 3.36 -9.52
CA LEU A 130 8.90 4.75 -9.67
C LEU A 130 10.00 5.69 -10.17
N ARG A 131 11.28 5.31 -10.02
CA ARG A 131 12.47 6.07 -10.43
C ARG A 131 12.58 7.43 -9.74
N VAL A 132 12.23 7.47 -8.46
CA VAL A 132 12.36 8.67 -7.62
C VAL A 132 13.50 8.51 -6.62
N ARG A 133 14.10 9.62 -6.18
CA ARG A 133 15.34 9.60 -5.37
C ARG A 133 15.19 8.92 -4.00
N SER A 134 14.01 9.03 -3.40
CA SER A 134 13.69 8.48 -2.08
C SER A 134 13.15 7.04 -2.13
N GLU A 135 13.10 6.43 -3.31
CA GLU A 135 12.57 5.08 -3.49
C GLU A 135 13.55 4.01 -3.02
N HIS A 136 13.11 3.20 -2.06
CA HIS A 136 13.71 1.89 -1.82
C HIS A 136 12.95 0.84 -2.62
N THR A 137 13.66 -0.06 -3.29
CA THR A 137 13.04 -1.12 -4.09
C THR A 137 13.25 -2.48 -3.45
N PHE A 138 12.20 -3.29 -3.41
CA PHE A 138 12.28 -4.70 -3.04
C PHE A 138 11.71 -5.55 -4.17
N SER A 139 12.58 -6.35 -4.82
CA SER A 139 12.14 -7.27 -5.87
C SER A 139 11.49 -8.51 -5.27
N VAL A 140 10.23 -8.75 -5.63
CA VAL A 140 9.48 -9.94 -5.28
C VAL A 140 9.72 -10.97 -6.37
N MET A 141 10.58 -11.94 -6.06
CA MET A 141 10.77 -13.11 -6.90
C MET A 141 9.45 -13.91 -6.97
N PRO A 142 9.12 -14.51 -8.12
CA PRO A 142 8.03 -15.48 -8.19
C PRO A 142 8.22 -16.55 -7.11
N LEU A 143 7.15 -16.88 -6.39
CA LEU A 143 7.16 -18.05 -5.52
C LEU A 143 7.51 -19.26 -6.38
N ALA A 144 8.47 -20.08 -5.91
CA ALA A 144 8.75 -21.35 -6.55
C ALA A 144 7.41 -22.12 -6.66
N LEU A 145 7.02 -22.45 -7.89
CA LEU A 145 5.84 -23.27 -8.10
C LEU A 145 6.05 -24.58 -7.33
N PRO A 146 5.06 -25.05 -6.54
CA PRO A 146 5.15 -26.39 -5.96
C PRO A 146 5.39 -27.38 -7.11
N ASP A 147 6.31 -28.34 -6.92
CA ASP A 147 6.62 -29.34 -7.94
C ASP A 147 5.29 -29.98 -8.40
N PRO A 148 4.92 -29.89 -9.69
CA PRO A 148 3.67 -30.46 -10.19
C PRO A 148 3.58 -31.98 -9.96
N ARG A 149 4.69 -32.65 -9.64
CA ARG A 149 4.76 -34.08 -9.26
C ARG A 149 4.49 -34.33 -7.77
N ARG A 150 4.34 -33.28 -6.96
CA ARG A 150 3.96 -33.30 -5.54
C ARG A 150 2.76 -32.38 -5.27
N LEU A 151 1.72 -32.49 -6.10
CA LEU A 151 0.41 -31.94 -5.78
C LEU A 151 -0.27 -32.90 -4.78
N PRO A 152 -0.71 -32.45 -3.58
CA PRO A 152 -1.60 -33.25 -2.75
C PRO A 152 -2.89 -33.54 -3.55
N GLY A 153 -3.41 -34.77 -3.43
CA GLY A 153 -4.63 -35.19 -4.11
C GLY A 153 -5.78 -34.22 -3.87
N ILE A 154 -6.63 -34.03 -4.89
CA ILE A 154 -7.76 -33.08 -4.91
C ILE A 154 -8.72 -33.27 -3.72
N GLU A 155 -8.68 -34.42 -3.05
CA GLU A 155 -9.44 -34.71 -1.82
C GLU A 155 -9.07 -33.85 -0.60
N CYS A 156 -7.93 -33.15 -0.60
CA CYS A 156 -7.56 -32.24 0.50
C CYS A 156 -8.05 -30.79 0.34
N LEU A 157 -8.76 -30.44 -0.75
CA LEU A 157 -9.25 -29.08 -0.99
C LEU A 157 -10.55 -28.70 -0.26
N PHE A 158 -11.16 -29.64 0.47
CA PHE A 158 -12.34 -29.38 1.30
C PHE A 158 -12.05 -29.55 2.79
N THR A 159 -11.24 -28.68 3.39
CA THR A 159 -11.46 -28.20 4.76
C THR A 159 -10.68 -26.90 4.96
N ILE A 160 -11.21 -25.79 4.47
CA ILE A 160 -10.97 -24.49 5.12
C ILE A 160 -12.03 -24.41 6.23
N ARG A 161 -11.69 -24.87 7.44
CA ARG A 161 -12.46 -24.47 8.62
C ARG A 161 -12.14 -22.99 8.84
N CYS A 162 -13.07 -22.13 8.45
CA CYS A 162 -13.16 -20.77 8.97
C CYS A 162 -13.36 -20.85 10.49
N ARG A 163 -12.26 -20.86 11.24
CA ARG A 163 -12.25 -20.53 12.66
C ARG A 163 -10.88 -19.98 12.97
N ASP A 164 -10.71 -18.71 12.64
CA ASP A 164 -10.39 -17.70 13.63
C ASP A 164 -10.61 -16.31 13.00
N THR A 165 -11.64 -15.67 13.53
CA THR A 165 -12.05 -14.29 13.30
C THR A 165 -10.86 -13.35 13.48
N PHE A 166 -10.44 -12.75 12.38
CA PHE A 166 -9.70 -11.50 12.36
C PHE A 166 -10.48 -10.45 13.18
N PRO A 167 -9.89 -9.78 14.20
CA PRO A 167 -10.44 -8.51 14.62
C PRO A 167 -10.35 -7.53 13.44
N PRO A 168 -11.34 -6.65 13.23
CA PRO A 168 -11.27 -5.68 12.15
C PRO A 168 -10.12 -4.72 12.44
N ALA A 169 -8.99 -4.90 11.75
CA ALA A 169 -8.22 -3.74 11.34
C ALA A 169 -9.21 -2.80 10.66
N ARG A 170 -9.18 -1.50 10.98
CA ARG A 170 -10.09 -0.49 10.45
C ARG A 170 -9.85 -0.31 8.94
N PHE A 171 -10.20 -1.32 8.16
CA PHE A 171 -10.50 -1.23 6.76
C PHE A 171 -11.85 -0.53 6.71
N GLY A 172 -11.87 0.72 6.22
CA GLY A 172 -13.09 1.49 6.05
C GLY A 172 -14.05 0.75 5.12
N CYS A 173 -14.93 -0.07 5.70
CA CYS A 173 -16.00 -0.75 4.99
C CYS A 173 -17.12 0.26 4.75
N GLN A 174 -17.42 0.49 3.48
CA GLN A 174 -18.54 1.31 3.00
C GLN A 174 -19.77 0.42 3.01
N THR A 175 -20.84 0.91 3.67
CA THR A 175 -22.27 0.53 3.61
C THR A 175 -22.64 -0.86 3.14
#